data_AF-A0A915JXS0-F1
#
_entry.id   AF-A0A915JXS0-F1
#
_cell.length_a   1.000
_cell.length_b   1.000
_cell.length_c   1.000
_cell.angle_alpha   90.00
_cell.angle_beta   90.00
_cell.angle_gamma   90.00
#
_symmetry.space_group_name_H-M   'P 1'
#
loop_
_entity.id
_entity.type
_entity.pdbx_description
1 polymer ?
#
loop_
_entity_poly.entity_id
_entity_poly.type
_entity_poly.pdbx_seq_one_letter_code
_entity_poly.pdbx_strand_id
1 'polypeptide(L)'
;NTGGNDINTKYYEFWRKGIPRENVKLSDVEDVIIKAAFNEDGGLKYSELIKHHLIDHFVPFLPMERSHVRLCIKDYLMTKNYTFNSNMEEEEKFIAKVSDSLPYFPKDTGLFSSSGCKRVKQKVDLGLEELKEKNDDQV
;
A
#
# COMPACT_ATOMS: atom_id res chain seq x y z
N ASN A 1 6.57 -6.03 9.37
CA ASN A 1 6.87 -7.08 8.39
C ASN A 1 8.38 -7.18 8.32
N THR A 2 8.94 -8.32 8.69
CA THR A 2 10.39 -8.55 8.64
C THR A 2 10.83 -8.58 7.17
N GLY A 3 11.91 -7.90 6.82
CA GLY A 3 12.37 -7.72 5.44
C GLY A 3 11.52 -6.76 4.61
N GLY A 4 10.63 -5.98 5.25
CA GLY A 4 9.78 -5.04 4.53
C GLY A 4 10.58 -3.98 3.76
N ASN A 5 11.68 -3.48 4.35
CA ASN A 5 12.52 -2.48 3.69
C ASN A 5 13.29 -3.08 2.51
N ASP A 6 13.79 -4.31 2.64
CA ASP A 6 14.50 -4.99 1.56
C ASP A 6 13.57 -5.37 0.41
N ILE A 7 12.35 -5.86 0.70
CA ILE A 7 11.31 -6.09 -0.30
C ILE A 7 11.00 -4.79 -1.04
N ASN A 8 10.80 -3.68 -0.32
CA ASN A 8 10.50 -2.38 -0.93
C ASN A 8 11.62 -1.92 -1.85
N THR A 9 12.88 -2.07 -1.40
CA THR A 9 14.07 -1.69 -2.18
C THR A 9 14.17 -2.55 -3.43
N LYS A 10 14.03 -3.86 -3.28
CA LYS A 10 14.10 -4.81 -4.40
C LYS A 10 13.01 -4.55 -5.43
N TYR A 11 11.78 -4.31 -4.96
CA TYR A 11 10.66 -3.99 -5.82
C TYR A 11 10.85 -2.67 -6.56
N TYR A 12 11.41 -1.65 -5.90
CA TYR A 12 11.75 -0.38 -6.55
C TYR A 12 12.74 -0.55 -7.70
N GLU A 13 13.70 -1.48 -7.61
CA GLU A 13 14.61 -1.80 -8.71
C GLU A 13 13.89 -2.36 -9.94
N PHE A 14 12.91 -3.24 -9.73
CA PHE A 14 12.10 -3.78 -10.82
C PHE A 14 11.28 -2.68 -11.50
N TRP A 15 10.63 -1.85 -10.69
CA TRP A 15 9.86 -0.71 -11.19
C TRP A 15 10.71 0.24 -12.03
N ARG A 16 11.92 0.60 -11.58
CA ARG A 16 12.86 1.45 -12.34
C ARG A 16 13.29 0.86 -13.68
N LYS A 17 13.24 -0.47 -13.82
CA LYS A 17 13.53 -1.19 -15.07
C LYS A 17 12.30 -1.32 -15.97
N GLY A 18 11.16 -0.75 -15.58
CA GLY A 18 9.90 -0.87 -16.31
C GLY A 18 9.29 -2.26 -16.24
N ILE A 19 9.68 -3.07 -15.25
CA ILE A 19 9.11 -4.41 -15.06
C ILE A 19 7.76 -4.26 -14.37
N PRO A 20 6.65 -4.75 -14.98
CA PRO A 20 5.33 -4.71 -14.36
C PRO A 20 5.30 -5.46 -13.05
N ARG A 21 4.49 -4.99 -12.11
CA ARG A 21 4.31 -5.60 -10.78
C ARG A 21 4.02 -7.08 -10.86
N GLU A 22 3.11 -7.44 -11.75
CA GLU A 22 2.56 -8.78 -11.94
C GLU A 22 3.60 -9.75 -12.52
N ASN A 23 4.70 -9.21 -13.09
CA ASN A 23 5.79 -10.00 -13.65
C ASN A 23 6.91 -10.27 -12.63
N VAL A 24 6.87 -9.68 -11.42
CA VAL A 24 7.82 -9.98 -10.35
C VAL A 24 7.50 -11.35 -9.76
N LYS A 25 8.45 -12.28 -9.85
CA LYS A 25 8.27 -13.67 -9.37
C LYS A 25 8.73 -13.81 -7.93
N LEU A 26 8.26 -14.86 -7.25
CA LEU A 26 8.73 -15.19 -5.90
C LEU A 26 10.26 -15.39 -5.88
N SER A 27 10.80 -16.12 -6.87
CA SER A 27 12.25 -16.34 -7.02
C SER A 27 13.07 -15.05 -7.11
N ASP A 28 12.46 -13.93 -7.49
CA ASP A 28 13.14 -12.64 -7.61
C ASP A 28 13.34 -11.92 -6.27
N VAL A 29 12.56 -12.32 -5.26
CA VAL A 29 12.51 -11.68 -3.93
C VAL A 29 12.78 -12.65 -2.77
N GLU A 30 12.71 -13.96 -3.00
CA GLU A 30 12.84 -15.01 -1.98
C GLU A 30 14.15 -14.93 -1.19
N ASP A 31 15.29 -14.85 -1.88
CA ASP A 31 16.60 -14.71 -1.24
C ASP A 31 16.69 -13.51 -0.31
N VAL A 32 16.08 -12.39 -0.72
CA VAL A 32 16.07 -11.14 0.04
C VAL A 32 15.26 -11.33 1.33
N ILE A 33 14.12 -12.01 1.22
CA ILE A 33 13.23 -12.27 2.35
C ILE A 33 13.86 -13.23 3.36
N ILE A 34 14.46 -14.33 2.90
CA ILE A 34 15.10 -15.32 3.77
C ILE A 34 16.23 -14.66 4.55
N LYS A 35 17.09 -13.90 3.86
CA LYS A 35 18.19 -13.17 4.50
C LYS A 35 17.68 -12.14 5.49
N ALA A 36 16.66 -11.36 5.14
CA ALA A 36 16.12 -10.37 6.05
C ALA A 36 15.44 -11.02 7.27
N ALA A 37 14.63 -12.06 7.06
CA ALA A 37 13.97 -12.82 8.13
C ALA A 37 14.97 -13.43 9.12
N PHE A 38 16.12 -13.90 8.63
CA PHE A 38 17.15 -14.49 9.47
C PHE A 38 17.98 -13.47 10.27
N ASN A 39 18.23 -12.29 9.69
CA ASN A 39 19.22 -11.35 10.21
C ASN A 39 18.60 -10.12 10.91
N GLU A 40 17.39 -9.68 10.52
CA GLU A 40 16.73 -8.54 11.13
C GLU A 40 16.32 -8.82 12.58
N ASP A 41 16.31 -7.78 13.41
CA ASP A 41 15.78 -7.84 14.76
C ASP A 41 14.27 -8.15 14.74
N GLY A 42 13.91 -9.36 15.19
CA GLY A 42 12.54 -9.86 15.21
C GLY A 42 12.47 -11.32 15.69
N GLY A 43 11.25 -11.88 15.70
CA GLY A 43 11.01 -13.22 16.24
C GLY A 43 11.65 -14.38 15.46
N LEU A 44 12.14 -14.12 14.25
CA LEU A 44 12.82 -15.11 13.41
C LEU A 44 14.35 -14.96 13.38
N LYS A 45 14.89 -13.93 14.05
CA LYS A 45 16.32 -13.66 14.07
C LYS A 45 17.07 -14.87 14.61
N TYR A 46 18.00 -15.41 13.81
CA TYR A 46 18.77 -16.61 14.13
C TYR A 46 17.92 -17.82 14.57
N SER A 47 16.64 -17.87 14.18
CA SER A 47 15.74 -18.95 14.56
C SER A 47 16.20 -20.28 13.97
N GLU A 48 16.14 -21.33 14.79
CA GLU A 48 16.41 -22.70 14.35
C GLU A 48 15.46 -23.16 13.24
N LEU A 49 14.25 -22.57 13.19
CA LEU A 49 13.29 -22.77 12.10
C LEU A 49 13.89 -22.44 10.73
N ILE A 50 14.57 -21.30 10.60
CA ILE A 50 15.21 -20.91 9.34
C ILE A 50 16.51 -21.70 9.14
N LYS A 51 17.33 -21.91 10.19
CA LYS A 51 18.60 -22.66 10.08
C LYS A 51 18.40 -24.09 9.60
N HIS A 52 17.33 -24.74 10.04
CA HIS A 52 17.00 -26.11 9.68
C HIS A 52 16.01 -26.21 8.53
N HIS A 53 15.74 -25.11 7.81
CA HIS A 53 14.85 -25.09 6.64
C HIS A 53 13.45 -25.66 6.93
N LEU A 54 12.90 -25.38 8.13
CA LEU A 54 11.57 -25.84 8.55
C LEU A 54 10.43 -24.95 8.05
N ILE A 55 10.75 -23.88 7.32
CA ILE A 55 9.78 -23.01 6.65
C ILE A 55 9.75 -23.40 5.19
N ASP A 56 8.64 -23.96 4.72
CA ASP A 56 8.49 -24.39 3.33
C ASP A 56 8.33 -23.20 2.37
N HIS A 57 7.61 -22.16 2.80
CA HIS A 57 7.27 -21.02 1.95
C HIS A 57 7.33 -19.69 2.69
N PHE A 58 7.99 -18.71 2.06
CA PHE A 58 7.91 -17.31 2.42
C PHE A 58 6.94 -16.60 1.49
N VAL A 59 5.91 -15.95 2.04
CA VAL A 59 4.90 -15.22 1.27
C VAL A 59 5.16 -13.70 1.38
N PRO A 60 5.82 -13.08 0.39
CA PRO A 60 6.07 -11.65 0.43
C PRO A 60 4.81 -10.82 0.20
N PHE A 61 4.76 -9.68 0.88
CA PHE A 61 3.79 -8.62 0.62
C PHE A 61 4.54 -7.44 0.00
N LEU A 62 4.33 -7.21 -1.29
CA LEU A 62 4.91 -6.08 -2.02
C LEU A 62 4.26 -4.75 -1.58
N PRO A 63 4.99 -3.63 -1.59
CA PRO A 63 4.43 -2.33 -1.22
C PRO A 63 3.26 -1.95 -2.12
N MET A 64 2.29 -1.22 -1.55
CA MET A 64 1.09 -0.79 -2.27
C MET A 64 1.37 0.51 -3.03
N GLU A 65 1.16 0.48 -4.34
CA GLU A 65 1.18 1.67 -5.19
C GLU A 65 -0.08 2.53 -5.03
N ARG A 66 -0.04 3.77 -5.55
CA ARG A 66 -1.18 4.70 -5.57
C ARG A 66 -2.46 4.08 -6.14
N SER A 67 -2.35 3.29 -7.22
CA SER A 67 -3.48 2.57 -7.82
C SER A 67 -4.21 1.69 -6.81
N HIS A 68 -3.48 0.93 -5.99
CA HIS A 68 -4.04 0.08 -4.96
C HIS A 68 -4.71 0.88 -3.83
N VAL A 69 -4.11 2.01 -3.43
CA VAL A 69 -4.73 2.90 -2.43
C VAL A 69 -6.06 3.45 -2.93
N ARG A 70 -6.15 3.82 -4.21
CA ARG A 70 -7.40 4.27 -4.84
C ARG A 70 -8.47 3.19 -4.84
N LEU A 71 -8.09 1.92 -5.08
CA LEU A 71 -9.01 0.79 -4.94
C LEU A 71 -9.52 0.65 -3.50
N CYS A 72 -8.66 0.79 -2.49
CA CYS A 72 -9.10 0.77 -1.09
C CYS A 72 -10.06 1.91 -0.74
N ILE A 73 -9.88 3.10 -1.33
CA ILE A 73 -10.79 4.24 -1.12
C ILE A 73 -12.16 3.90 -1.73
N LYS A 74 -12.18 3.40 -2.97
CA LYS A 74 -13.42 2.97 -3.65
C LYS A 74 -14.15 1.89 -2.85
N ASP A 75 -13.43 0.85 -2.43
CA ASP A 75 -13.97 -0.22 -1.61
C ASP A 75 -14.60 0.33 -0.32
N TYR A 76 -13.90 1.24 0.37
CA TYR A 76 -14.43 1.81 1.60
C TYR A 76 -15.68 2.69 1.37
N LEU A 77 -15.72 3.48 0.30
CA LEU A 77 -16.92 4.24 -0.10
C LEU A 77 -18.11 3.31 -0.36
N MET A 78 -17.88 2.18 -1.04
CA MET A 78 -18.90 1.16 -1.26
C MET A 78 -19.39 0.57 0.07
N THR A 79 -18.51 0.26 1.03
CA THR A 79 -18.94 -0.24 2.35
C THR A 79 -19.79 0.76 3.15
N LYS A 80 -19.66 2.06 2.86
CA LYS A 80 -20.46 3.14 3.44
C LYS A 80 -21.76 3.41 2.69
N ASN A 81 -22.02 2.70 1.58
CA ASN A 81 -23.08 3.03 0.61
C ASN A 81 -23.04 4.51 0.18
N TYR A 82 -21.85 5.12 0.17
CA TYR A 82 -21.70 6.50 -0.26
C TYR A 82 -21.65 6.53 -1.78
N THR A 83 -22.52 7.33 -2.39
CA THR A 83 -22.57 7.52 -3.83
C THR A 83 -22.44 9.00 -4.15
N PHE A 84 -21.59 9.32 -5.12
CA PHE A 84 -21.63 10.61 -5.78
C PHE A 84 -22.78 10.54 -6.78
N ASN A 85 -23.67 11.54 -6.82
CA ASN A 85 -24.95 11.55 -7.56
C ASN A 85 -24.79 11.39 -9.09
N SER A 86 -24.28 10.24 -9.54
CA SER A 86 -23.88 9.90 -10.90
C SER A 86 -22.76 10.77 -11.51
N ASN A 87 -22.11 11.64 -10.73
CA ASN A 87 -20.98 12.41 -11.20
C ASN A 87 -19.65 11.67 -10.96
N MET A 88 -19.22 10.89 -11.96
CA MET A 88 -17.94 10.17 -11.92
C MET A 88 -16.73 11.10 -11.73
N GLU A 89 -16.82 12.37 -12.16
CA GLU A 89 -15.75 13.34 -12.00
C GLU A 89 -15.57 13.78 -10.53
N GLU A 90 -16.68 13.94 -9.79
CA GLU A 90 -16.64 14.27 -8.36
C GLU A 90 -16.07 13.12 -7.53
N GLU A 91 -16.49 11.89 -7.81
CA GLU A 91 -15.94 10.69 -7.17
C GLU A 91 -14.42 10.61 -7.40
N GLU A 92 -13.99 10.78 -8.64
CA GLU A 92 -12.58 10.71 -9.01
C GLU A 92 -11.76 11.83 -8.35
N LYS A 93 -12.28 13.06 -8.31
CA LYS A 93 -11.67 14.20 -7.58
C LYS A 93 -11.55 13.90 -6.09
N PHE A 94 -12.58 13.33 -5.48
CA PHE A 94 -12.56 12.96 -4.07
C PHE A 94 -11.52 11.87 -3.80
N ILE A 95 -11.49 10.81 -4.60
CA ILE A 95 -10.51 9.72 -4.48
C ILE A 95 -9.10 10.26 -4.63
N ALA A 96 -8.84 11.13 -5.62
CA ALA A 96 -7.55 11.78 -5.81
C ALA A 96 -7.16 12.59 -4.57
N LYS A 97 -8.04 13.46 -4.07
CA LYS A 97 -7.82 14.27 -2.86
C LYS A 97 -7.47 13.42 -1.64
N VAL A 98 -8.26 12.37 -1.38
CA VAL A 98 -8.03 11.46 -0.24
C VAL A 98 -6.71 10.71 -0.42
N SER A 99 -6.45 10.19 -1.62
CA SER A 99 -5.20 9.50 -1.94
C SER A 99 -4.01 10.41 -1.70
N ASP A 100 -4.03 11.65 -2.20
CA ASP A 100 -2.92 12.61 -2.08
C ASP A 100 -2.67 13.08 -0.64
N SER A 101 -3.66 12.95 0.25
CA SER A 101 -3.50 13.27 1.67
C SER A 101 -2.70 12.22 2.46
N LEU A 102 -2.34 11.09 1.84
CA LEU A 102 -1.57 10.01 2.46
C LEU A 102 -0.06 10.17 2.18
N PRO A 103 0.81 9.69 3.08
CA PRO A 103 2.25 9.76 2.90
C PRO A 103 2.77 8.69 1.93
N TYR A 104 3.56 9.09 0.93
CA TYR A 104 4.19 8.19 -0.05
C TYR A 104 5.72 8.24 -0.02
N PHE A 105 6.33 7.16 -0.50
CA PHE A 105 7.77 7.01 -0.66
C PHE A 105 8.11 6.27 -1.97
N PRO A 106 9.35 6.38 -2.49
CA PRO A 106 10.35 7.36 -2.09
C PRO A 106 9.90 8.79 -2.45
N LYS A 107 10.50 9.83 -1.83
CA LYS A 107 9.99 11.22 -1.87
C LYS A 107 9.98 11.84 -3.28
N ASP A 108 10.87 11.37 -4.14
CA ASP A 108 11.06 11.80 -5.53
C ASP A 108 9.93 11.32 -6.44
N THR A 109 9.48 10.07 -6.28
CA THR A 109 8.46 9.46 -7.15
C THR A 109 7.08 9.37 -6.50
N GLY A 110 7.01 9.36 -5.17
CA GLY A 110 5.75 9.20 -4.43
C GLY A 110 4.98 7.92 -4.80
N LEU A 111 5.71 6.86 -5.15
CA LEU A 111 5.17 5.65 -5.77
C LEU A 111 4.40 4.75 -4.80
N PHE A 112 4.98 4.47 -3.63
CA PHE A 112 4.48 3.51 -2.65
C PHE A 112 3.86 4.20 -1.45
N SER A 113 2.73 3.70 -0.96
CA SER A 113 2.09 4.18 0.26
C SER A 113 2.87 3.73 1.49
N SER A 114 3.24 4.67 2.35
CA SER A 114 3.98 4.38 3.59
C SER A 114 3.15 3.55 4.58
N SER A 115 1.82 3.61 4.48
CA SER A 115 0.90 2.92 5.39
C SER A 115 0.01 1.88 4.69
N GLY A 116 0.24 1.59 3.40
CA GLY A 116 -0.72 0.86 2.58
C GLY A 116 -2.12 1.47 2.69
N CYS A 117 -3.12 0.64 2.94
CA CYS A 117 -4.52 1.07 3.15
C CYS A 117 -4.92 1.29 4.62
N LYS A 118 -3.99 1.17 5.57
CA LYS A 118 -4.30 1.22 7.02
C LYS A 118 -4.98 2.53 7.43
N ARG A 119 -4.60 3.66 6.82
CA ARG A 119 -5.12 5.00 7.15
C ARG A 119 -6.22 5.49 6.20
N VAL A 120 -6.58 4.70 5.19
CA VAL A 120 -7.56 5.10 4.16
C VAL A 120 -8.91 5.42 4.79
N LYS A 121 -9.43 4.56 5.68
CA LYS A 121 -10.74 4.76 6.32
C LYS A 121 -10.84 6.12 7.02
N GLN A 122 -9.86 6.43 7.87
CA GLN A 122 -9.78 7.71 8.57
C GLN A 122 -9.76 8.90 7.61
N LYS A 123 -9.00 8.80 6.51
CA LYS A 123 -8.89 9.88 5.53
C LYS A 123 -10.15 10.06 4.69
N VAL A 124 -10.85 8.98 4.37
CA VAL A 124 -12.15 9.04 3.69
C VAL A 124 -13.19 9.69 4.59
N ASP A 125 -13.31 9.24 5.85
CA ASP A 125 -14.30 9.81 6.78
C ASP A 125 -14.11 11.32 6.95
N LEU A 126 -12.87 11.77 7.20
CA LEU A 126 -12.52 13.20 7.25
C LEU A 126 -12.87 13.94 5.95
N GLY A 127 -12.54 13.34 4.79
CA GLY A 127 -12.86 13.95 3.51
C GLY A 127 -14.36 14.10 3.27
N LEU A 128 -15.17 13.14 3.72
CA LEU A 128 -16.63 13.19 3.60
C LEU A 128 -17.25 14.24 4.53
N GLU A 129 -16.69 14.44 5.72
CA GLU A 129 -17.07 15.52 6.64
C GLU A 129 -16.81 16.90 5.99
N GLU A 130 -15.61 17.11 5.45
CA GLU A 130 -15.24 18.36 4.75
C GLU A 130 -16.13 18.63 3.51
N LEU A 131 -16.62 17.59 2.84
CA LEU A 131 -17.56 17.75 1.71
C LEU A 131 -18.94 18.22 2.17
N LYS A 132 -19.42 17.75 3.33
CA LYS A 132 -20.72 18.17 3.88
C LYS A 132 -20.68 19.63 4.30
N GLU A 133 -19.63 20.03 5.03
CA GLU A 133 -19.45 21.43 5.48
C GLU A 133 -19.47 22.41 4.30
N LYS A 134 -18.77 22.08 3.21
CA LYS A 134 -18.75 22.93 2.00
C LYS A 134 -20.11 23.05 1.31
N ASN A 135 -20.96 22.03 1.40
CA ASN A 135 -22.29 22.07 0.82
C ASN A 135 -23.25 22.88 1.70
N ASP A 136 -23.07 22.83 3.02
CA ASP A 136 -23.87 23.60 3.97
C ASP A 136 -23.51 25.10 3.92
N ASP A 137 -22.25 25.46 3.68
CA ASP A 137 -21.78 26.85 3.48
C ASP A 137 -22.26 27.49 2.16
N GLN A 138 -22.82 26.70 1.23
CA GLN A 138 -23.34 27.17 -0.07
C GLN A 138 -24.87 27.41 -0.08
N VAL A 139 -25.55 27.24 1.06
CA VAL A 139 -27.00 27.45 1.23
C VAL A 139 -27.29 28.74 2.00
#